data_AF-A0A419K4B7-F1
#
_entry.id   AF-A0A419K4B7-F1
#
_cell.length_a   1.000
_cell.length_b   1.000
_cell.length_c   1.000
_cell.angle_alpha   90.00
_cell.angle_beta   90.00
_cell.angle_gamma   90.00
#
_symmetry.space_group_name_H-M   'P 1'
#
loop_
_entity.id
_entity.type
_entity.pdbx_description
1 polymer ?
#
loop_
_entity_poly.entity_id
_entity_poly.type
_entity_poly.pdbx_seq_one_letter_code
_entity_poly.pdbx_strand_id
1 'polypeptide(L)'
;MPIFFDLNVHAYPETDVPAEVMLRTARNYGYTGIAITNHDDCMGAGERQEKTHSIYTGVEIRTKSESELNRRIKHYYSSKVQLIAVHGGDERINLAALKDNRIDILAHPCGEKGEGTLNRVLVRYAAENGIAIEFNMNAIINNRRGDRTRILTRMHDNLKLVRKYRAMPILTSNACSIYGLRAPREMIAVAALFGMRREEAVAALRDVPLSILEKRWDKEREVELL
;
A
#
# COMPACT_ATOMS: atom_id res chain seq x y z
N MET A 1 -7.53 -7.59 21.67
CA MET A 1 -8.19 -6.84 20.58
C MET A 1 -7.66 -7.37 19.25
N PRO A 2 -8.46 -7.38 18.17
CA PRO A 2 -7.93 -7.70 16.84
C PRO A 2 -6.85 -6.68 16.46
N ILE A 3 -5.74 -7.17 15.90
CA ILE A 3 -4.61 -6.37 15.44
C ILE A 3 -4.92 -5.95 13.99
N PHE A 4 -4.83 -4.65 13.69
CA PHE A 4 -5.04 -4.10 12.33
C PHE A 4 -3.97 -3.08 12.01
N PHE A 5 -3.61 -2.98 10.73
CA PHE A 5 -2.64 -2.04 10.21
C PHE A 5 -3.18 -1.29 9.00
N ASP A 6 -2.68 -0.08 8.81
CA ASP A 6 -2.83 0.65 7.55
C ASP A 6 -1.45 0.98 7.01
N LEU A 7 -1.07 0.37 5.89
CA LEU A 7 0.28 0.45 5.36
C LEU A 7 0.44 1.50 4.26
N ASN A 8 -0.59 2.31 3.97
CA ASN A 8 -0.44 3.47 3.10
C ASN A 8 -1.10 4.71 3.72
N VAL A 9 -0.31 5.51 4.43
CA VAL A 9 -0.72 6.77 5.08
C VAL A 9 0.36 7.82 4.78
N HIS A 10 -0.04 9.06 4.54
CA HIS A 10 0.88 10.16 4.26
C HIS A 10 0.88 11.15 5.42
N ALA A 11 2.07 11.62 5.80
CA ALA A 11 2.28 12.56 6.89
C ALA A 11 3.32 13.63 6.50
N TYR A 12 3.65 14.53 7.40
CA TYR A 12 4.78 15.46 7.22
C TYR A 12 6.06 14.70 6.79
N PRO A 13 6.83 15.20 5.79
CA PRO A 13 6.69 16.52 5.14
C PRO A 13 5.73 16.58 3.94
N GLU A 14 5.15 15.47 3.48
CA GLU A 14 4.21 15.51 2.34
C GLU A 14 2.90 16.24 2.69
N THR A 15 2.52 16.21 3.96
CA THR A 15 1.30 16.85 4.48
C THR A 15 1.63 17.73 5.68
N ASP A 16 0.69 18.58 6.11
CA ASP A 16 0.86 19.39 7.32
C ASP A 16 0.62 18.59 8.63
N VAL A 17 0.36 17.29 8.55
CA VAL A 17 0.01 16.45 9.71
C VAL A 17 1.20 15.60 10.15
N PRO A 18 1.71 15.74 11.38
CA PRO A 18 2.78 14.90 11.89
C PRO A 18 2.36 13.42 12.01
N ALA A 19 3.29 12.49 11.79
CA ALA A 19 3.03 11.06 11.85
C ALA A 19 2.45 10.60 13.20
N GLU A 20 2.86 11.20 14.31
CA GLU A 20 2.33 10.89 15.65
C GLU A 20 0.84 11.26 15.80
N VAL A 21 0.40 12.35 15.14
CA VAL A 21 -1.00 12.76 15.12
C VAL A 21 -1.84 11.77 14.30
N MET A 22 -1.29 11.27 13.20
CA MET A 22 -1.90 10.20 12.41
C MET A 22 -2.03 8.92 13.23
N LEU A 23 -0.96 8.47 13.89
CA LEU A 23 -0.97 7.26 14.72
C LEU A 23 -2.00 7.38 15.85
N ARG A 24 -2.02 8.50 16.58
CA ARG A 24 -2.99 8.73 17.66
C ARG A 24 -4.43 8.61 17.17
N THR A 25 -4.71 9.19 16.00
CA THR A 25 -6.05 9.11 15.38
C THR A 25 -6.37 7.67 14.94
N ALA A 26 -5.42 6.99 14.30
CA ALA A 26 -5.58 5.60 13.87
C ALA A 26 -5.84 4.65 15.07
N ARG A 27 -5.15 4.86 16.20
CA ARG A 27 -5.38 4.11 17.44
C ARG A 27 -6.80 4.29 17.99
N ASN A 28 -7.35 5.50 17.93
CA ASN A 28 -8.75 5.76 18.32
C ASN A 28 -9.75 4.99 17.43
N TYR A 29 -9.37 4.67 16.19
CA TYR A 29 -10.16 3.84 15.28
C TYR A 29 -9.93 2.34 15.43
N GLY A 30 -8.94 1.91 16.23
CA GLY A 30 -8.63 0.51 16.49
C GLY A 30 -7.48 -0.07 15.65
N TYR A 31 -6.65 0.77 15.01
CA TYR A 31 -5.39 0.32 14.42
C TYR A 31 -4.33 0.12 15.49
N THR A 32 -3.50 -0.91 15.31
CA THR A 32 -2.33 -1.20 16.15
C THR A 32 -1.11 -0.39 15.69
N GLY A 33 -0.97 -0.22 14.38
CA GLY A 33 0.10 0.59 13.80
C GLY A 33 -0.25 1.07 12.39
N ILE A 34 0.56 2.00 11.90
CA ILE A 34 0.46 2.54 10.54
C ILE A 34 1.85 2.54 9.89
N ALA A 35 1.91 2.44 8.57
CA ALA A 35 3.12 2.79 7.83
C ALA A 35 2.94 4.17 7.20
N ILE A 36 3.96 5.00 7.31
CA ILE A 36 4.00 6.26 6.58
C ILE A 36 4.77 6.06 5.30
N THR A 37 4.09 6.23 4.18
CA THR A 37 4.56 5.94 2.81
C THR A 37 4.46 7.20 1.98
N ASN A 38 5.16 8.25 2.44
CA ASN A 38 5.19 9.48 1.69
C ASN A 38 5.77 9.26 0.28
N HIS A 39 5.28 10.04 -0.67
CA HIS A 39 5.84 10.07 -2.01
C HIS A 39 7.29 10.53 -1.96
N ASP A 40 8.15 9.81 -2.67
CA ASP A 40 9.59 10.06 -2.61
C ASP A 40 10.03 11.41 -3.19
N ASP A 41 9.24 11.99 -4.09
CA ASP A 41 9.43 13.33 -4.62
C ASP A 41 9.03 14.45 -3.63
N CYS A 42 8.31 14.13 -2.55
CA CYS A 42 7.96 15.04 -1.47
C CYS A 42 8.91 14.96 -0.27
N MET A 43 9.83 13.99 -0.25
CA MET A 43 10.76 13.81 0.86
C MET A 43 11.97 14.73 0.72
N GLY A 44 12.18 15.62 1.70
CA GLY A 44 13.41 16.38 1.82
C GLY A 44 14.61 15.44 2.03
N ALA A 45 15.77 15.78 1.47
CA ALA A 45 17.00 15.03 1.68
C ALA A 45 17.40 15.05 3.17
N GLY A 46 17.06 14.00 3.91
CA GLY A 46 17.49 13.81 5.30
C GLY A 46 16.38 13.73 6.35
N GLU A 47 15.10 13.89 5.99
CA GLU A 47 14.02 13.71 6.96
C GLU A 47 13.73 12.23 7.19
N ARG A 48 14.44 11.65 8.17
CA ARG A 48 14.20 10.29 8.64
C ARG A 48 13.13 10.36 9.71
N GLN A 49 11.94 9.83 9.42
CA GLN A 49 10.90 9.68 10.43
C GLN A 49 11.42 8.83 11.58
N GLU A 50 11.23 9.32 12.81
CA GLU A 50 11.62 8.60 14.01
C GLU A 50 10.86 7.27 14.09
N LYS A 51 11.60 6.19 14.30
CA LYS A 51 11.03 4.86 14.47
C LYS A 51 10.32 4.81 15.82
N THR A 52 9.01 4.63 15.80
CA THR A 52 8.26 4.18 16.98
C THR A 52 7.78 2.76 16.76
N HIS A 53 7.48 2.02 17.82
CA HIS A 53 7.04 0.62 17.72
C HIS A 53 5.73 0.43 16.94
N SER A 54 5.01 1.50 16.61
CA SER A 54 3.73 1.46 15.89
C SER A 54 3.69 2.34 14.64
N ILE A 55 4.80 3.00 14.29
CA ILE A 55 4.96 3.74 13.04
C ILE A 55 6.08 3.07 12.25
N TYR A 56 5.71 2.47 11.12
CA TYR A 56 6.65 1.87 10.19
C TYR A 56 7.07 2.90 9.14
N THR A 57 8.36 2.99 8.86
CA THR A 57 8.88 3.91 7.84
C THR A 57 8.82 3.28 6.46
N GLY A 58 8.05 3.91 5.58
CA GLY A 58 7.89 3.49 4.20
C GLY A 58 8.20 4.59 3.20
N VAL A 59 8.11 4.24 1.93
CA VAL A 59 8.19 5.18 0.82
C VAL A 59 7.28 4.71 -0.30
N GLU A 60 6.59 5.64 -0.95
CA GLU A 60 5.89 5.40 -2.20
C GLU A 60 6.70 6.00 -3.36
N ILE A 61 7.29 5.14 -4.18
CA ILE A 61 8.11 5.58 -5.33
C ILE A 61 7.20 6.03 -6.45
N ARG A 62 7.29 7.30 -6.85
CA ARG A 62 6.56 7.86 -7.99
C ARG A 62 7.52 8.24 -9.12
N THR A 63 7.42 7.54 -10.24
CA THR A 63 8.23 7.83 -11.42
C THR A 63 7.53 7.44 -12.71
N LYS A 64 7.98 8.01 -13.83
CA LYS A 64 7.54 7.70 -15.19
C LYS A 64 8.57 6.89 -15.99
N SER A 65 9.68 6.48 -15.36
CA SER A 65 10.80 5.79 -16.01
C SER A 65 11.22 4.52 -15.27
N GLU A 66 11.30 3.40 -15.98
CA GLU A 66 11.76 2.11 -15.42
C GLU A 66 13.21 2.18 -14.90
N SER A 67 14.07 2.93 -15.58
CA SER A 67 15.46 3.12 -15.17
C SER A 67 15.55 3.86 -13.84
N GLU A 68 14.74 4.91 -13.69
CA GLU A 68 14.66 5.65 -12.44
C GLU A 68 14.04 4.82 -11.32
N LEU A 69 12.99 4.05 -11.62
CA LEU A 69 12.36 3.13 -10.68
C LEU A 69 13.40 2.16 -10.10
N ASN A 70 14.19 1.50 -10.94
CA ASN A 70 15.22 0.56 -10.49
C ASN A 70 16.29 1.24 -9.61
N ARG A 71 16.72 2.45 -9.99
CA ARG A 71 17.66 3.26 -9.19
C ARG A 71 17.10 3.57 -7.80
N ARG A 72 15.83 3.99 -7.72
CA ARG A 72 15.16 4.35 -6.46
C ARG A 72 14.89 3.13 -5.59
N ILE A 73 14.45 2.01 -6.16
CA ILE A 73 14.31 0.73 -5.44
C ILE A 73 15.64 0.32 -4.81
N LYS A 74 16.75 0.35 -5.58
CA LYS A 74 18.09 0.06 -5.06
C LYS A 74 18.46 0.98 -3.89
N HIS A 75 18.24 2.28 -4.04
CA HIS A 75 18.54 3.27 -3.00
C HIS A 75 17.76 3.00 -1.70
N TYR A 76 16.43 2.87 -1.76
CA TYR A 76 15.60 2.67 -0.57
C TYR A 76 15.77 1.29 0.07
N TYR A 77 16.06 0.27 -0.74
CA TYR A 77 16.38 -1.05 -0.23
C TYR A 77 17.70 -1.04 0.55
N SER A 78 18.77 -0.47 -0.03
CA SER A 78 20.08 -0.35 0.66
C SER A 78 20.02 0.57 1.90
N SER A 79 19.14 1.58 1.89
CA SER A 79 18.91 2.46 3.05
C SER A 79 18.06 1.83 4.17
N LYS A 80 17.67 0.56 4.02
CA LYS A 80 16.89 -0.20 5.00
C LYS A 80 15.58 0.51 5.41
N VAL A 81 14.86 1.08 4.43
CA VAL A 81 13.45 1.47 4.62
C VAL A 81 12.65 0.22 5.04
N GLN A 82 11.54 0.32 5.77
CA GLN A 82 10.77 -0.86 6.21
C GLN A 82 9.68 -1.28 5.22
N LEU A 83 9.21 -0.36 4.39
CA LEU A 83 8.19 -0.62 3.39
C LEU A 83 8.50 0.12 2.08
N ILE A 84 8.48 -0.57 0.94
CA ILE A 84 8.62 0.06 -0.37
C ILE A 84 7.34 -0.20 -1.16
N ALA A 85 6.57 0.86 -1.38
CA ALA A 85 5.46 0.89 -2.32
C ALA A 85 5.89 1.54 -3.64
N VAL A 86 5.21 1.20 -4.73
CA VAL A 86 5.35 1.90 -6.02
C VAL A 86 4.00 2.45 -6.45
N HIS A 87 3.97 3.73 -6.79
CA HIS A 87 2.82 4.39 -7.36
C HIS A 87 2.58 3.86 -8.78
N GLY A 88 1.49 3.10 -8.95
CA GLY A 88 1.13 2.46 -10.20
C GLY A 88 0.28 3.32 -11.13
N GLY A 89 -0.37 2.64 -12.07
CA GLY A 89 -1.34 3.22 -13.01
C GLY A 89 -0.84 3.29 -14.45
N ASP A 90 0.48 3.36 -14.65
CA ASP A 90 1.11 3.09 -15.94
C ASP A 90 1.51 1.61 -16.03
N GLU A 91 1.10 0.92 -17.11
CA GLU A 91 1.30 -0.52 -17.26
C GLU A 91 2.79 -0.92 -17.30
N ARG A 92 3.67 -0.06 -17.84
CA ARG A 92 5.12 -0.33 -17.89
C ARG A 92 5.73 -0.23 -16.51
N ILE A 93 5.36 0.80 -15.75
CA ILE A 93 5.79 0.96 -14.34
C ILE A 93 5.25 -0.17 -13.48
N ASN A 94 3.97 -0.53 -13.61
CA ASN A 94 3.37 -1.67 -12.91
C ASN A 94 4.14 -2.97 -13.18
N LEU A 95 4.46 -3.26 -14.45
CA LEU A 95 5.18 -4.48 -14.82
C LEU A 95 6.60 -4.50 -14.27
N ALA A 96 7.32 -3.38 -14.37
CA ALA A 96 8.67 -3.25 -13.83
C ALA A 96 8.69 -3.42 -12.30
N ALA A 97 7.74 -2.80 -11.61
CA ALA A 97 7.55 -2.93 -10.17
C ALA A 97 7.26 -4.39 -9.77
N LEU A 98 6.31 -5.04 -10.45
CA LEU A 98 5.89 -6.39 -10.09
C LEU A 98 6.93 -7.47 -10.38
N LYS A 99 7.95 -7.19 -11.20
CA LYS A 99 9.07 -8.11 -11.46
C LYS A 99 10.15 -8.08 -10.37
N ASP A 100 10.12 -7.09 -9.48
CA ASP A 100 11.17 -6.88 -8.48
C ASP A 100 10.69 -7.25 -7.07
N ASN A 101 11.21 -8.35 -6.54
CA ASN A 101 10.81 -8.92 -5.24
C ASN A 101 11.25 -8.11 -4.00
N ARG A 102 11.89 -6.95 -4.22
CA ARG A 102 12.24 -5.97 -3.17
C ARG A 102 11.11 -4.99 -2.88
N ILE A 103 10.09 -4.95 -3.74
CA ILE A 103 8.88 -4.15 -3.55
C ILE A 103 7.90 -4.94 -2.68
N ASP A 104 7.14 -4.22 -1.86
CA ASP A 104 6.16 -4.79 -0.95
C ASP A 104 4.73 -4.59 -1.47
N ILE A 105 4.43 -3.40 -2.00
CA ILE A 105 3.07 -2.99 -2.41
C ILE A 105 3.11 -2.32 -3.79
N LEU A 106 2.19 -2.71 -4.69
CA LEU A 106 1.82 -1.91 -5.86
C LEU A 106 0.61 -1.04 -5.49
N ALA A 107 0.85 0.25 -5.25
CA ALA A 107 -0.19 1.24 -4.97
C ALA A 107 -0.86 1.69 -6.26
N HIS A 108 -2.13 2.12 -6.19
CA HIS A 108 -2.87 2.66 -7.33
C HIS A 108 -2.74 1.83 -8.63
N PRO A 109 -2.99 0.49 -8.64
CA PRO A 109 -2.67 -0.36 -9.79
C PRO A 109 -3.39 0.03 -11.09
N CYS A 110 -4.53 0.73 -10.99
CA CYS A 110 -5.31 1.28 -12.11
C CYS A 110 -5.27 2.81 -12.19
N GLY A 111 -4.33 3.47 -11.53
CA GLY A 111 -4.28 4.93 -11.38
C GLY A 111 -5.30 5.47 -10.38
N GLU A 112 -5.20 6.76 -10.05
CA GLU A 112 -6.03 7.41 -9.01
C GLU A 112 -7.51 7.50 -9.38
N LYS A 113 -7.83 7.56 -10.68
CA LYS A 113 -9.20 7.68 -11.18
C LYS A 113 -9.65 6.40 -11.89
N GLY A 114 -8.93 5.29 -11.77
CA GLY A 114 -9.28 4.01 -12.40
C GLY A 114 -9.17 4.00 -13.93
N GLU A 115 -8.32 4.84 -14.50
CA GLU A 115 -8.03 4.96 -15.93
C GLU A 115 -7.22 3.77 -16.47
N GLY A 116 -6.36 3.18 -15.65
CA GLY A 116 -5.54 2.03 -15.98
C GLY A 116 -6.25 0.69 -15.81
N THR A 117 -5.55 -0.39 -16.13
CA THR A 117 -6.05 -1.76 -16.06
C THR A 117 -5.02 -2.68 -15.41
N LEU A 118 -5.50 -3.54 -14.52
CA LEU A 118 -4.72 -4.65 -14.01
C LEU A 118 -5.04 -5.89 -14.86
N ASN A 119 -4.02 -6.50 -15.46
CA ASN A 119 -4.18 -7.66 -16.32
C ASN A 119 -3.64 -8.94 -15.65
N ARG A 120 -3.94 -10.10 -16.24
CA ARG A 120 -3.52 -11.41 -15.72
C ARG A 120 -2.00 -11.60 -15.58
N VAL A 121 -1.20 -10.94 -16.42
CA VAL A 121 0.26 -11.05 -16.40
C VAL A 121 0.79 -10.32 -15.17
N LEU A 122 0.31 -9.10 -14.92
CA LEU A 122 0.65 -8.31 -13.73
C LEU A 122 0.30 -9.09 -12.45
N VAL A 123 -0.93 -9.57 -12.31
CA VAL A 123 -1.34 -10.29 -11.08
C VAL A 123 -0.54 -11.58 -10.85
N ARG A 124 -0.12 -12.27 -11.92
CA ARG A 124 0.77 -13.42 -11.78
C ARG A 124 2.13 -13.03 -11.21
N TYR A 125 2.76 -11.98 -11.75
CA TYR A 125 4.03 -11.49 -11.19
C TYR A 125 3.87 -11.06 -9.72
N ALA A 126 2.76 -10.41 -9.38
CA ALA A 126 2.46 -10.04 -8.00
C ALA A 126 2.39 -11.26 -7.07
N ALA A 127 1.69 -12.32 -7.49
CA ALA A 127 1.60 -13.56 -6.73
C ALA A 127 2.95 -14.28 -6.63
N GLU A 128 3.68 -14.40 -7.73
CA GLU A 128 4.98 -15.09 -7.82
C GLU A 128 6.06 -14.39 -6.95
N ASN A 129 6.08 -13.06 -6.91
CA ASN A 129 7.06 -12.29 -6.14
C ASN A 129 6.59 -11.91 -4.73
N GLY A 130 5.34 -12.25 -4.37
CA GLY A 130 4.74 -11.90 -3.09
C GLY A 130 4.67 -10.39 -2.89
N ILE A 131 4.17 -9.67 -3.89
CA ILE A 131 3.92 -8.23 -3.87
C ILE A 131 2.41 -8.02 -3.71
N ALA A 132 2.00 -7.23 -2.72
CA ALA A 132 0.60 -6.97 -2.47
C ALA A 132 0.02 -5.98 -3.50
N ILE A 133 -1.23 -6.24 -3.90
CA ILE A 133 -1.99 -5.35 -4.80
C ILE A 133 -2.92 -4.50 -3.93
N GLU A 134 -2.76 -3.18 -4.04
CA GLU A 134 -3.52 -2.23 -3.25
C GLU A 134 -4.97 -2.07 -3.74
N PHE A 135 -5.88 -2.05 -2.78
CA PHE A 135 -7.24 -1.55 -2.91
C PHE A 135 -7.37 -0.29 -2.04
N ASN A 136 -7.14 0.87 -2.66
CA ASN A 136 -7.14 2.18 -1.99
C ASN A 136 -8.57 2.68 -1.72
N MET A 137 -8.98 2.76 -0.46
CA MET A 137 -10.34 3.19 -0.10
C MET A 137 -10.58 4.68 -0.34
N ASN A 138 -9.54 5.52 -0.30
CA ASN A 138 -9.63 6.96 -0.61
C ASN A 138 -10.20 7.20 -2.01
N ALA A 139 -9.83 6.34 -2.97
CA ALA A 139 -10.29 6.43 -4.35
C ALA A 139 -11.82 6.31 -4.45
N ILE A 140 -12.47 5.53 -3.58
CA ILE A 140 -13.93 5.44 -3.52
C ILE A 140 -14.52 6.65 -2.79
N ILE A 141 -13.95 6.99 -1.63
CA ILE A 141 -14.51 7.97 -0.70
C ILE A 141 -14.50 9.39 -1.29
N ASN A 142 -13.40 9.79 -1.93
CA ASN A 142 -13.22 11.17 -2.40
C ASN A 142 -13.69 11.41 -3.84
N ASN A 143 -13.74 10.40 -4.70
CA ASN A 143 -14.29 10.54 -6.04
C ASN A 143 -15.83 10.52 -6.03
N ARG A 144 -16.47 11.10 -7.04
CA ARG A 144 -17.95 11.16 -7.17
C ARG A 144 -18.38 10.78 -8.59
N ARG A 145 -19.69 10.55 -8.77
CA ARG A 145 -20.33 10.32 -10.09
C ARG A 145 -19.63 9.19 -10.86
N GLY A 146 -19.38 9.38 -12.15
CA GLY A 146 -18.82 8.36 -13.04
C GLY A 146 -17.45 7.84 -12.60
N ASP A 147 -16.62 8.67 -11.96
CA ASP A 147 -15.30 8.25 -11.48
C ASP A 147 -15.43 7.22 -10.35
N ARG A 148 -16.33 7.44 -9.38
CA ARG A 148 -16.59 6.47 -8.31
C ARG A 148 -17.11 5.15 -8.86
N THR A 149 -18.05 5.20 -9.81
CA THR A 149 -18.56 3.98 -10.46
C THR A 149 -17.46 3.24 -11.19
N ARG A 150 -16.60 3.94 -11.95
CA ARG A 150 -15.47 3.35 -12.66
C ARG A 150 -14.51 2.67 -11.69
N ILE A 151 -14.13 3.34 -10.60
CA ILE A 151 -13.22 2.82 -9.57
C ILE A 151 -13.80 1.55 -8.93
N LEU A 152 -15.08 1.55 -8.54
CA LEU A 152 -15.74 0.37 -7.96
C LEU A 152 -15.75 -0.81 -8.94
N THR A 153 -16.06 -0.57 -10.22
CA THR A 153 -16.02 -1.61 -11.26
C THR A 153 -14.60 -2.16 -11.42
N ARG A 154 -13.58 -1.29 -11.47
CA ARG A 154 -12.18 -1.71 -11.56
C ARG A 154 -11.75 -2.55 -10.37
N MET A 155 -12.06 -2.12 -9.15
CA MET A 155 -11.75 -2.90 -7.95
C MET A 155 -12.45 -4.26 -7.95
N HIS A 156 -13.72 -4.31 -8.36
CA HIS A 156 -14.45 -5.57 -8.46
C HIS A 156 -13.79 -6.54 -9.45
N ASP A 157 -13.34 -6.06 -10.61
CA ASP A 157 -12.67 -6.91 -11.60
C ASP A 157 -11.23 -7.28 -11.18
N ASN A 158 -10.50 -6.36 -10.55
CA ASN A 158 -9.18 -6.62 -10.00
C ASN A 158 -9.25 -7.71 -8.92
N LEU A 159 -10.26 -7.66 -8.04
CA LEU A 159 -10.47 -8.65 -7.00
C LEU A 159 -10.70 -10.06 -7.58
N LYS A 160 -11.42 -10.19 -8.70
CA LYS A 160 -11.56 -11.49 -9.40
C LYS A 160 -10.20 -12.03 -9.86
N LEU A 161 -9.34 -11.17 -10.40
CA LEU A 161 -7.99 -11.57 -10.84
C LEU A 161 -7.11 -11.96 -9.65
N VAL A 162 -7.08 -11.14 -8.60
CA VAL A 162 -6.33 -11.39 -7.37
C VAL A 162 -6.71 -12.74 -6.76
N ARG A 163 -8.01 -13.04 -6.65
CA ARG A 163 -8.50 -14.36 -6.21
C ARG A 163 -8.04 -15.49 -7.12
N LYS A 164 -8.20 -15.33 -8.45
CA LYS A 164 -7.87 -16.36 -9.44
C LYS A 164 -6.39 -16.76 -9.39
N TYR A 165 -5.50 -15.78 -9.21
CA TYR A 165 -4.06 -15.99 -9.23
C TYR A 165 -3.44 -16.07 -7.83
N ARG A 166 -4.25 -15.99 -6.77
CA ARG A 166 -3.81 -16.04 -5.36
C ARG A 166 -2.77 -14.96 -5.02
N ALA A 167 -2.91 -13.77 -5.61
CA ALA A 167 -2.14 -12.61 -5.19
C ALA A 167 -2.67 -12.10 -3.84
N MET A 168 -1.87 -11.29 -3.14
CA MET A 168 -2.25 -10.75 -1.83
C MET A 168 -2.98 -9.40 -2.01
N PRO A 169 -4.28 -9.30 -1.66
CA PRO A 169 -4.94 -7.99 -1.59
C PRO A 169 -4.54 -7.27 -0.31
N ILE A 170 -4.29 -5.97 -0.39
CA ILE A 170 -4.15 -5.10 0.79
C ILE A 170 -5.14 -3.94 0.73
N LEU A 171 -5.78 -3.64 1.85
CA LEU A 171 -6.66 -2.48 2.00
C LEU A 171 -5.89 -1.35 2.67
N THR A 172 -5.96 -0.15 2.08
CA THR A 172 -5.27 1.03 2.59
C THR A 172 -6.21 2.23 2.62
N SER A 173 -6.02 3.13 3.59
CA SER A 173 -6.79 4.38 3.61
C SER A 173 -6.21 5.43 2.67
N ASN A 174 -4.91 5.38 2.36
CA ASN A 174 -4.19 6.39 1.58
C ASN A 174 -4.46 7.82 2.10
N ALA A 175 -4.54 7.94 3.42
CA ALA A 175 -4.96 9.16 4.09
C ALA A 175 -3.83 10.20 4.12
N CYS A 176 -4.10 11.39 3.59
CA CYS A 176 -3.19 12.55 3.68
C CYS A 176 -3.59 13.54 4.80
N SER A 177 -4.59 13.19 5.60
CA SER A 177 -4.95 13.92 6.83
C SER A 177 -5.70 12.99 7.79
N ILE A 178 -5.88 13.42 9.04
CA ILE A 178 -6.67 12.69 10.04
C ILE A 178 -8.12 12.41 9.58
N TYR A 179 -8.67 13.23 8.68
CA TYR A 179 -10.02 13.08 8.15
C TYR A 179 -10.13 12.02 7.03
N GLY A 180 -8.99 11.60 6.47
CA GLY A 180 -8.91 10.52 5.48
C GLY A 180 -8.94 9.12 6.10
N LEU A 181 -8.56 9.00 7.38
CA LEU A 181 -8.57 7.72 8.09
C LEU A 181 -9.99 7.17 8.28
N ARG A 182 -10.13 5.85 8.23
CA ARG A 182 -11.39 5.14 8.49
C ARG A 182 -11.14 3.94 9.38
N ALA A 183 -12.08 3.62 10.25
CA ALA A 183 -11.93 2.49 11.15
C ALA A 183 -11.92 1.15 10.38
N PRO A 184 -11.22 0.11 10.88
CA PRO A 184 -11.17 -1.19 10.20
C PRO A 184 -12.56 -1.75 9.85
N ARG A 185 -13.55 -1.56 10.73
CA ARG A 185 -14.95 -1.95 10.47
C ARG A 185 -15.56 -1.24 9.25
N GLU A 186 -15.20 0.02 9.04
CA GLU A 186 -15.69 0.86 7.93
C GLU A 186 -14.98 0.46 6.64
N MET A 187 -13.66 0.22 6.71
CA MET A 187 -12.87 -0.32 5.59
C MET A 187 -13.46 -1.63 5.09
N ILE A 188 -13.80 -2.57 5.99
CA ILE A 188 -14.45 -3.84 5.66
C ILE A 188 -15.81 -3.61 5.00
N ALA A 189 -16.62 -2.67 5.51
CA ALA A 189 -17.93 -2.37 4.95
C ALA A 189 -17.84 -1.76 3.54
N VAL A 190 -16.89 -0.85 3.31
CA VAL A 190 -16.64 -0.26 1.98
C VAL A 190 -16.10 -1.32 1.02
N ALA A 191 -15.23 -2.23 1.48
CA ALA A 191 -14.68 -3.31 0.67
C ALA A 191 -15.76 -4.26 0.12
N ALA A 192 -16.85 -4.44 0.86
CA ALA A 192 -17.99 -5.24 0.41
C ALA A 192 -18.67 -4.65 -0.85
N LEU A 193 -18.57 -3.34 -1.10
CA LEU A 193 -19.19 -2.67 -2.25
C LEU A 193 -18.63 -3.16 -3.60
N PHE A 194 -17.37 -3.59 -3.63
CA PHE A 194 -16.74 -4.20 -4.81
C PHE A 194 -16.59 -5.73 -4.67
N GLY A 195 -17.34 -6.34 -3.76
CA GLY A 195 -17.48 -7.79 -3.65
C GLY A 195 -16.39 -8.51 -2.85
N MET A 196 -15.58 -7.79 -2.05
CA MET A 196 -14.65 -8.41 -1.10
C MET A 196 -15.41 -9.02 0.07
N ARG A 197 -15.13 -10.29 0.38
CA ARG A 197 -15.76 -10.98 1.52
C ARG A 197 -15.17 -10.44 2.81
N ARG A 198 -15.93 -10.56 3.91
CA ARG A 198 -15.52 -10.05 5.21
C ARG A 198 -14.18 -10.65 5.65
N GLU A 199 -13.99 -11.95 5.45
CA GLU A 199 -12.78 -12.67 5.85
C GLU A 199 -11.57 -12.18 5.04
N GLU A 200 -11.74 -11.94 3.74
CA GLU A 200 -10.70 -11.39 2.88
C GLU A 200 -10.34 -9.96 3.28
N ALA A 201 -11.33 -9.12 3.60
CA ALA A 201 -11.11 -7.76 4.03
C ALA A 201 -10.39 -7.69 5.39
N VAL A 202 -10.74 -8.58 6.32
CA VAL A 202 -10.02 -8.72 7.60
C VAL A 202 -8.57 -9.14 7.37
N ALA A 203 -8.34 -10.14 6.51
CA ALA A 203 -6.99 -10.58 6.17
C ALA A 203 -6.17 -9.46 5.48
N ALA A 204 -6.80 -8.69 4.59
CA ALA A 204 -6.18 -7.55 3.90
C ALA A 204 -5.81 -6.37 4.82
N LEU A 205 -6.37 -6.30 6.03
CA LEU A 205 -6.05 -5.29 7.06
C LEU A 205 -5.19 -5.84 8.21
N ARG A 206 -5.01 -7.16 8.30
CA ARG A 206 -4.29 -7.82 9.40
C ARG A 206 -3.17 -8.72 8.89
N ASP A 207 -3.55 -9.82 8.25
CA ASP A 207 -2.64 -10.91 7.93
C ASP A 207 -1.66 -10.51 6.82
N VAL A 208 -2.16 -9.88 5.75
CA VAL A 208 -1.31 -9.40 4.64
C VAL A 208 -0.34 -8.31 5.12
N PRO A 209 -0.80 -7.22 5.78
CA PRO A 209 0.12 -6.25 6.38
C PRO A 209 1.17 -6.86 7.31
N LEU A 210 0.77 -7.76 8.21
CA LEU A 210 1.70 -8.41 9.14
C LEU A 210 2.76 -9.21 8.38
N SER A 211 2.36 -9.98 7.37
CA SER A 211 3.30 -10.75 6.55
C SER A 211 4.32 -9.88 5.83
N ILE A 212 3.92 -8.68 5.37
CA ILE A 212 4.83 -7.72 4.72
C ILE A 212 5.86 -7.20 5.72
N LEU A 213 5.40 -6.83 6.92
CA LEU A 213 6.26 -6.30 7.98
C LEU A 213 7.24 -7.36 8.51
N GLU A 214 6.83 -8.64 8.58
CA GLU A 214 7.67 -9.76 9.01
C GLU A 214 8.68 -10.21 7.92
N LYS A 215 8.23 -10.35 6.66
CA LYS A 215 9.05 -10.79 5.52
C LYS A 215 10.35 -10.02 5.37
N ARG A 216 10.32 -8.72 5.65
CA ARG A 216 11.49 -7.86 5.49
C ARG A 216 12.54 -8.06 6.58
N TRP A 217 12.13 -8.50 7.77
CA TRP A 217 13.00 -8.70 8.92
C TRP A 217 13.58 -10.12 8.97
N ASP A 218 12.89 -11.12 8.42
CA ASP A 218 13.43 -12.48 8.29
C ASP A 218 14.60 -12.55 7.28
N LYS A 219 14.56 -11.75 6.21
CA LYS A 219 15.70 -11.62 5.27
C LYS A 219 16.94 -10.99 5.91
N GLU A 220 16.79 -10.12 6.91
CA GLU A 220 17.96 -9.58 7.64
C GLU A 220 18.60 -10.65 8.53
N ARG A 221 17.79 -11.53 9.14
CA ARG A 221 18.30 -12.63 9.98
C ARG A 221 19.05 -13.69 9.19
N GLU A 222 18.64 -14.01 7.97
CA GLU A 222 19.38 -14.94 7.11
C GLU A 222 20.73 -14.38 6.62
N VAL A 223 20.86 -13.05 6.48
CA VAL A 223 22.11 -12.39 6.05
C VAL A 223 23.08 -12.17 7.21
N GLU A 224 22.61 -12.03 8.45
CA GLU A 224 23.47 -11.97 9.64
C GLU A 224 23.99 -13.34 10.11
N LEU A 225 23.42 -14.44 9.60
CA LEU A 225 23.80 -15.82 9.92
C LEU A 225 24.74 -16.46 8.87
N LEU A 226 25.17 -15.69 7.86
CA LEU A 226 26.17 -16.06 6.84
C LEU A 226 27.42 -15.20 6.97
#